data_AF-A0A963DNZ7-F1
#
_entry.id   AF-A0A963DNZ7-F1
#
_cell.length_a   1.000
_cell.length_b   1.000
_cell.length_c   1.000
_cell.angle_alpha   90.00
_cell.angle_beta   90.00
_cell.angle_gamma   90.00
#
_symmetry.space_group_name_H-M   'P 1'
#
loop_
_entity.id
_entity.type
_entity.pdbx_description
1 polymer ?
#
loop_
_entity_poly.entity_id
_entity_poly.type
_entity_poly.pdbx_seq_one_letter_code
_entity_poly.pdbx_strand_id
1 'polypeptide(L)'
;MTTYRGRNMTIHLRWAGALTLTLYANPLAAQVMLDGTLGPSGLLSGPNYAIPAEVGQQHGSNLFHSFGQFSIYRGESATFSGPNSVNNIIGRVTGGQASSIDGLLRSTIPGANLYLLNPAGVLFGEKARLDVSGSFHASTADYVRLNDGGRFDAVYPDHSVLTVAPIEAFGFLDPAPGPITVQGSVLQVPEGQTLSLLGGDLTVVNGTLYAPAGRLNLAAVGSVGEIVPTAQGLELRGFGQLGTFALTHTAERPRPTVNLGVPYDPVVWGVLQRHRATGRLAGRVVSAH
;
A
#
# COMPACT_ATOMS: atom_id res chain seq x y z
N MET A 1 -42.40 76.51 43.09
CA MET A 1 -41.01 76.84 42.74
C MET A 1 -40.36 75.57 42.23
N THR A 2 -39.95 75.62 40.97
CA THR A 2 -39.50 74.54 40.07
C THR A 2 -38.24 73.83 40.55
N THR A 3 -38.13 72.51 40.34
CA THR A 3 -36.93 71.68 40.05
C THR A 3 -37.19 70.23 40.52
N TYR A 4 -36.68 69.13 39.97
CA TYR A 4 -35.92 68.76 38.77
C TYR A 4 -36.10 67.22 38.70
N ARG A 5 -36.68 66.68 37.61
CA ARG A 5 -36.96 65.23 37.50
C ARG A 5 -35.74 64.54 36.91
N GLY A 6 -34.95 63.87 37.75
CA GLY A 6 -33.79 63.08 37.37
C GLY A 6 -34.19 61.87 36.51
N ARG A 7 -33.51 61.70 35.37
CA ARG A 7 -33.74 60.64 34.39
C ARG A 7 -32.67 59.56 34.59
N ASN A 8 -33.07 58.38 35.05
CA ASN A 8 -32.18 57.24 35.28
C ASN A 8 -31.59 56.76 33.94
N MET A 9 -30.25 56.72 33.86
CA MET A 9 -29.51 56.25 32.70
C MET A 9 -29.03 54.82 32.95
N THR A 10 -29.68 53.85 32.30
CA THR A 10 -29.32 52.42 32.38
C THR A 10 -28.13 52.14 31.46
N ILE A 11 -26.99 51.74 32.04
CA ILE A 11 -25.78 51.35 31.31
C ILE A 11 -25.93 49.89 30.89
N HIS A 12 -25.98 49.62 29.57
CA HIS A 12 -25.98 48.26 29.04
C HIS A 12 -24.53 47.77 28.85
N LEU A 13 -24.09 46.89 29.74
CA LEU A 13 -22.80 46.20 29.67
C LEU A 13 -22.85 45.13 28.56
N ARG A 14 -22.20 45.38 27.43
CA ARG A 14 -22.10 44.39 26.34
C ARG A 14 -20.94 43.44 26.63
N TRP A 15 -21.29 42.19 26.94
CA TRP A 15 -20.35 41.07 27.07
C TRP A 15 -19.78 40.73 25.69
N ALA A 16 -18.48 41.00 25.48
CA ALA A 16 -17.75 40.46 24.34
C ALA A 16 -17.37 39.01 24.66
N GLY A 17 -18.15 38.05 24.15
CA GLY A 17 -17.83 36.63 24.28
C GLY A 17 -16.55 36.29 23.51
N ALA A 18 -15.55 35.75 24.21
CA ALA A 18 -14.32 35.27 23.62
C ALA A 18 -14.61 34.02 22.76
N LEU A 19 -14.32 34.12 21.46
CA LEU A 19 -14.42 33.01 20.52
C LEU A 19 -13.26 32.04 20.78
N THR A 20 -13.54 30.91 21.41
CA THR A 20 -12.58 29.82 21.61
C THR A 20 -12.46 29.03 20.31
N LEU A 21 -11.30 29.10 19.66
CA LEU A 21 -11.01 28.30 18.47
C LEU A 21 -10.60 26.88 18.92
N THR A 22 -11.56 25.96 18.96
CA THR A 22 -11.29 24.55 19.22
C THR A 22 -10.63 23.94 17.99
N LEU A 23 -9.33 23.61 18.09
CA LEU A 23 -8.65 22.80 17.09
C LEU A 23 -9.24 21.38 17.14
N TYR A 24 -10.09 21.04 16.16
CA TYR A 24 -10.47 19.65 15.93
C TYR A 24 -9.25 18.93 15.36
N ALA A 25 -8.51 18.23 16.21
CA ALA A 25 -7.61 17.18 15.75
C ALA A 25 -8.50 16.11 15.11
N ASN A 26 -8.49 16.02 13.78
CA ASN A 26 -9.07 14.85 13.12
C ASN A 26 -8.35 13.62 13.69
N PRO A 27 -9.07 12.61 14.19
CA PRO A 27 -8.43 11.37 14.58
C PRO A 27 -7.68 10.86 13.36
N LEU A 28 -6.36 10.66 13.49
CA LEU A 28 -5.59 9.91 12.50
C LEU A 28 -6.33 8.59 12.29
N ALA A 29 -6.83 8.36 11.08
CA ALA A 29 -7.44 7.08 10.75
C ALA A 29 -6.44 5.97 11.10
N ALA A 30 -6.92 4.99 11.87
CA ALA A 30 -6.16 3.85 12.33
C ALA A 30 -5.39 3.19 11.18
N GLN A 31 -4.07 3.11 11.21
CA GLN A 31 -3.34 2.55 10.07
C GLN A 31 -3.42 1.02 10.02
N VAL A 32 -3.28 0.38 11.18
CA VAL A 32 -3.48 -1.05 11.36
C VAL A 32 -4.40 -1.29 12.56
N MET A 33 -5.55 -1.89 12.31
CA MET A 33 -6.58 -2.17 13.32
C MET A 33 -7.05 -3.62 13.18
N LEU A 34 -7.02 -4.36 14.28
CA LEU A 34 -7.63 -5.70 14.36
C LEU A 34 -9.16 -5.56 14.47
N ASP A 35 -9.90 -6.40 13.75
CA ASP A 35 -11.37 -6.32 13.76
C ASP A 35 -12.05 -7.12 14.90
N GLY A 36 -11.29 -7.95 15.63
CA GLY A 36 -11.79 -8.76 16.73
C GLY A 36 -12.41 -10.10 16.35
N THR A 37 -12.48 -10.44 15.05
CA THR A 37 -13.10 -11.71 14.61
C THR A 37 -12.20 -12.92 14.85
N LEU A 38 -10.88 -12.71 14.94
CA LEU A 38 -9.87 -13.76 15.17
C LEU A 38 -9.01 -13.52 16.42
N GLY A 39 -9.45 -12.67 17.35
CA GLY A 39 -8.62 -12.32 18.50
C GLY A 39 -9.04 -10.98 19.10
N PRO A 40 -8.11 -10.21 19.69
CA PRO A 40 -8.43 -8.89 20.21
C PRO A 40 -8.85 -7.94 19.07
N SER A 41 -9.72 -6.99 19.38
CA SER A 41 -10.00 -5.85 18.51
C SER A 41 -9.21 -4.61 18.94
N GLY A 42 -8.97 -3.70 18.01
CA GLY A 42 -8.39 -2.40 18.30
C GLY A 42 -7.09 -2.11 17.55
N LEU A 43 -6.50 -0.98 17.91
CA LEU A 43 -5.33 -0.41 17.21
C LEU A 43 -4.06 -1.16 17.57
N LEU A 44 -3.23 -1.44 16.57
CA LEU A 44 -1.84 -1.81 16.81
C LEU A 44 -1.00 -0.53 16.95
N SER A 45 0.06 -0.61 17.77
CA SER A 45 0.97 0.52 18.00
C SER A 45 1.97 0.63 16.85
N GLY A 46 1.95 1.78 16.16
CA GLY A 46 2.90 2.11 15.10
C GLY A 46 4.15 2.84 15.61
N PRO A 47 5.11 3.16 14.74
CA PRO A 47 5.13 2.89 13.28
C PRO A 47 5.61 1.47 12.92
N ASN A 48 6.05 0.68 13.90
CA ASN A 48 6.48 -0.71 13.71
C ASN A 48 5.43 -1.65 14.31
N TYR A 49 4.43 -1.99 13.52
CA TYR A 49 3.31 -2.84 13.89
C TYR A 49 3.78 -4.28 14.13
N ALA A 50 3.75 -4.71 15.38
CA ALA A 50 3.95 -6.11 15.74
C ALA A 50 2.64 -6.89 15.55
N ILE A 51 2.69 -7.96 14.77
CA ILE A 51 1.56 -8.85 14.49
C ILE A 51 1.99 -10.27 14.87
N PRO A 52 2.03 -10.59 16.16
CA PRO A 52 2.47 -11.91 16.60
C PRO A 52 1.30 -12.91 16.54
N ALA A 53 1.58 -14.21 16.62
CA ALA A 53 0.57 -15.26 16.45
C ALA A 53 -0.61 -15.12 17.44
N GLU A 54 -0.37 -14.50 18.60
CA GLU A 54 -1.34 -14.30 19.68
C GLU A 54 -2.46 -13.29 19.33
N VAL A 55 -2.28 -12.48 18.28
CA VAL A 55 -3.36 -11.60 17.78
C VAL A 55 -4.15 -12.21 16.60
N GLY A 56 -3.95 -13.50 16.34
CA GLY A 56 -4.67 -14.26 15.34
C GLY A 56 -5.07 -15.64 15.86
N GLN A 57 -5.41 -16.54 14.93
CA GLN A 57 -5.75 -17.93 15.23
C GLN A 57 -4.92 -18.88 14.38
N GLN A 58 -4.22 -19.80 15.03
CA GLN A 58 -3.45 -20.84 14.35
C GLN A 58 -4.26 -22.13 14.26
N HIS A 59 -4.38 -22.69 13.06
CA HIS A 59 -4.91 -24.01 12.78
C HIS A 59 -3.87 -24.82 12.03
N GLY A 60 -3.17 -25.72 12.74
CA GLY A 60 -2.08 -26.49 12.17
C GLY A 60 -0.97 -25.58 11.66
N SER A 61 -0.67 -25.65 10.36
CA SER A 61 0.33 -24.80 9.71
C SER A 61 -0.20 -23.47 9.16
N ASN A 62 -1.49 -23.18 9.32
CA ASN A 62 -2.11 -21.92 8.90
C ASN A 62 -2.26 -20.99 10.11
N LEU A 63 -1.79 -19.76 10.00
CA LEU A 63 -1.98 -18.69 10.98
C LEU A 63 -2.84 -17.59 10.35
N PHE A 64 -4.05 -17.43 10.84
CA PHE A 64 -5.02 -16.47 10.32
C PHE A 64 -5.03 -15.18 11.13
N HIS A 65 -5.05 -14.04 10.45
CA HIS A 65 -5.18 -12.70 11.04
C HIS A 65 -6.32 -11.93 10.38
N SER A 66 -6.99 -11.09 11.17
CA SER A 66 -8.12 -10.30 10.68
C SER A 66 -8.00 -8.84 11.08
N PHE A 67 -8.04 -7.96 10.08
CA PHE A 67 -7.86 -6.53 10.23
C PHE A 67 -9.13 -5.80 9.78
N GLY A 68 -9.58 -4.82 10.56
CA GLY A 68 -10.57 -3.86 10.09
C GLY A 68 -9.93 -2.86 9.11
N GLN A 69 -8.68 -2.49 9.36
CA GLN A 69 -7.91 -1.61 8.49
C GLN A 69 -6.44 -2.06 8.47
N PHE A 70 -5.83 -2.03 7.29
CA PHE A 70 -4.43 -2.44 7.12
C PHE A 70 -3.76 -1.60 6.02
N SER A 71 -3.05 -0.56 6.43
CA SER A 71 -2.19 0.26 5.59
C SER A 71 -0.87 0.45 6.30
N ILE A 72 0.23 0.44 5.54
CA ILE A 72 1.59 0.59 6.04
C ILE A 72 2.22 1.71 5.23
N TYR A 73 2.35 2.90 5.80
CA TYR A 73 2.88 4.04 5.09
C TYR A 73 4.41 4.09 5.08
N ARG A 74 4.94 5.10 4.40
CA ARG A 74 6.37 5.33 4.29
C ARG A 74 7.04 5.44 5.65
N GLY A 75 8.05 4.60 5.86
CA GLY A 75 8.83 4.55 7.10
C GLY A 75 8.20 3.68 8.19
N GLU A 76 7.04 3.09 7.92
CA GLU A 76 6.37 2.13 8.80
C GLU A 76 6.69 0.69 8.41
N SER A 77 6.44 -0.23 9.33
CA SER A 77 6.57 -1.67 9.09
C SER A 77 5.44 -2.46 9.74
N ALA A 78 5.02 -3.55 9.10
CA ALA A 78 4.24 -4.61 9.73
C ALA A 78 5.08 -5.89 9.79
N THR A 79 5.26 -6.42 10.99
CA THR A 79 6.07 -7.62 11.23
C THR A 79 5.20 -8.75 11.76
N PHE A 80 4.98 -9.76 10.93
CA PHE A 80 4.34 -11.01 11.31
C PHE A 80 5.36 -11.92 12.01
N SER A 81 4.96 -12.52 13.12
CA SER A 81 5.80 -13.43 13.91
C SER A 81 4.98 -14.56 14.53
N GLY A 82 5.61 -15.68 14.82
CA GLY A 82 4.94 -16.88 15.29
C GLY A 82 5.86 -18.09 15.30
N PRO A 83 5.34 -19.29 15.65
CA PRO A 83 6.14 -20.50 15.73
C PRO A 83 6.53 -21.02 14.34
N ASN A 84 7.68 -21.71 14.25
CA ASN A 84 8.19 -22.33 13.02
C ASN A 84 7.27 -23.41 12.42
N SER A 85 6.21 -23.82 13.13
CA SER A 85 5.19 -24.73 12.60
C SER A 85 4.25 -24.08 11.59
N VAL A 86 4.24 -22.74 11.50
CA VAL A 86 3.41 -21.99 10.57
C VAL A 86 4.06 -21.96 9.19
N ASN A 87 3.35 -22.49 8.19
CA ASN A 87 3.75 -22.44 6.79
C ASN A 87 3.03 -21.31 6.03
N ASN A 88 1.82 -20.93 6.46
CA ASN A 88 1.02 -19.90 5.80
C ASN A 88 0.51 -18.90 6.83
N ILE A 89 0.83 -17.62 6.62
CA ILE A 89 0.24 -16.49 7.32
C ILE A 89 -0.82 -15.90 6.41
N ILE A 90 -2.07 -15.86 6.85
CA ILE A 90 -3.22 -15.51 6.02
C ILE A 90 -3.96 -14.35 6.68
N GLY A 91 -3.73 -13.14 6.18
CA GLY A 91 -4.37 -11.92 6.64
C GLY A 91 -5.55 -11.52 5.75
N ARG A 92 -6.65 -11.08 6.34
CA ARG A 92 -7.77 -10.43 5.63
C ARG A 92 -8.03 -9.02 6.14
N VAL A 93 -8.54 -8.15 5.28
CA VAL A 93 -9.05 -6.81 5.62
C VAL A 93 -10.56 -6.77 5.42
N THR A 94 -11.30 -6.36 6.45
CA THR A 94 -12.76 -6.48 6.53
C THR A 94 -13.49 -5.14 6.56
N GLY A 95 -12.80 -4.02 6.82
CA GLY A 95 -13.41 -2.70 6.97
C GLY A 95 -13.74 -1.96 5.68
N GLY A 96 -13.65 -2.63 4.51
CA GLY A 96 -14.08 -2.09 3.22
C GLY A 96 -13.23 -0.92 2.70
N GLN A 97 -12.05 -0.67 3.25
CA GLN A 97 -11.10 0.35 2.78
C GLN A 97 -9.89 -0.32 2.12
N ALA A 98 -9.46 0.24 0.99
CA ALA A 98 -8.28 -0.24 0.28
C ALA A 98 -7.01 -0.09 1.13
N SER A 99 -6.10 -1.03 0.98
CA SER A 99 -4.79 -1.01 1.64
C SER A 99 -3.81 -0.13 0.88
N SER A 100 -3.17 0.81 1.57
CA SER A 100 -2.02 1.56 1.04
C SER A 100 -0.74 1.05 1.70
N ILE A 101 0.10 0.38 0.92
CA ILE A 101 1.35 -0.24 1.34
C ILE A 101 2.50 0.53 0.70
N ASP A 102 3.03 1.51 1.41
CA ASP A 102 4.21 2.29 1.05
C ASP A 102 5.36 2.08 2.07
N GLY A 103 5.30 1.01 2.87
CA GLY A 103 6.31 0.65 3.86
C GLY A 103 6.75 -0.81 3.78
N LEU A 104 7.27 -1.35 4.89
CA LEU A 104 7.82 -2.70 4.95
C LEU A 104 6.77 -3.73 5.41
N LEU A 105 6.53 -4.76 4.61
CA LEU A 105 5.87 -5.99 5.05
C LEU A 105 6.94 -7.05 5.36
N ARG A 106 6.96 -7.55 6.59
CA ARG A 106 7.95 -8.51 7.07
C ARG A 106 7.31 -9.74 7.68
N SER A 107 7.86 -10.92 7.39
CA SER A 107 7.62 -12.15 8.16
C SER A 107 8.92 -12.64 8.78
N THR A 108 8.90 -12.88 10.09
CA THR A 108 10.03 -13.46 10.83
C THR A 108 9.93 -14.98 10.97
N ILE A 109 8.84 -15.59 10.50
CA ILE A 109 8.64 -17.04 10.54
C ILE A 109 9.40 -17.67 9.36
N PRO A 110 10.39 -18.54 9.59
CA PRO A 110 11.20 -19.11 8.51
C PRO A 110 10.38 -19.93 7.52
N GLY A 111 10.50 -19.61 6.23
CA GLY A 111 9.84 -20.32 5.12
C GLY A 111 8.34 -20.05 4.99
N ALA A 112 7.74 -19.26 5.87
CA ALA A 112 6.30 -19.03 5.84
C ALA A 112 5.90 -18.14 4.65
N ASN A 113 4.85 -18.57 3.95
CA ASN A 113 4.18 -17.78 2.92
C ASN A 113 3.29 -16.72 3.58
N LEU A 114 3.19 -15.54 2.97
CA LEU A 114 2.31 -14.46 3.41
C LEU A 114 1.22 -14.20 2.37
N TYR A 115 -0.03 -14.39 2.77
CA TYR A 115 -1.23 -14.09 2.00
C TYR A 115 -1.92 -12.88 2.61
N LEU A 116 -2.21 -11.86 1.81
CA LEU A 116 -2.94 -10.67 2.25
C LEU A 116 -4.14 -10.44 1.32
N LEU A 117 -5.35 -10.52 1.88
CA LEU A 117 -6.61 -10.28 1.21
C LEU A 117 -7.18 -8.92 1.58
N ASN A 118 -7.53 -8.12 0.58
CA ASN A 118 -8.35 -6.93 0.77
C ASN A 118 -9.26 -6.71 -0.45
N PRO A 119 -10.56 -7.04 -0.36
CA PRO A 119 -11.52 -6.88 -1.46
C PRO A 119 -11.62 -5.46 -2.01
N ALA A 120 -11.38 -4.45 -1.17
CA ALA A 120 -11.48 -3.05 -1.56
C ALA A 120 -10.30 -2.57 -2.43
N GLY A 121 -9.23 -3.37 -2.55
CA GLY A 121 -8.06 -3.04 -3.36
C GLY A 121 -6.77 -2.89 -2.56
N VAL A 122 -5.64 -2.91 -3.29
CA VAL A 122 -4.30 -2.77 -2.71
C VAL A 122 -3.43 -1.86 -3.59
N LEU A 123 -2.84 -0.83 -2.99
CA LEU A 123 -1.82 0.01 -3.62
C LEU A 123 -0.47 -0.26 -2.97
N PHE A 124 0.50 -0.71 -3.76
CA PHE A 124 1.92 -0.74 -3.38
C PHE A 124 2.61 0.52 -3.89
N GLY A 125 2.97 1.43 -2.97
CA GLY A 125 3.67 2.67 -3.27
C GLY A 125 5.17 2.48 -3.54
N GLU A 126 5.87 3.58 -3.82
CA GLU A 126 7.28 3.58 -4.25
C GLU A 126 8.23 3.01 -3.18
N LYS A 127 7.85 3.08 -1.91
CA LYS A 127 8.65 2.64 -0.77
C LYS A 127 8.19 1.30 -0.21
N ALA A 128 7.20 0.66 -0.83
CA ALA A 128 6.79 -0.70 -0.52
C ALA A 128 7.98 -1.66 -0.62
N ARG A 129 8.17 -2.49 0.42
CA ARG A 129 9.19 -3.55 0.45
C ARG A 129 8.62 -4.82 1.06
N LEU A 130 9.13 -5.95 0.59
CA LEU A 130 8.87 -7.26 1.14
C LEU A 130 10.14 -7.78 1.80
N ASP A 131 10.03 -8.26 3.03
CA ASP A 131 11.06 -9.01 3.75
C ASP A 131 10.43 -10.29 4.29
N VAL A 132 10.26 -11.24 3.37
CA VAL A 132 9.63 -12.55 3.63
C VAL A 132 10.60 -13.64 3.20
N SER A 133 10.54 -14.77 3.89
CA SER A 133 11.39 -15.94 3.57
C SER A 133 10.69 -16.99 2.71
N GLY A 134 9.35 -16.96 2.64
CA GLY A 134 8.52 -17.76 1.73
C GLY A 134 7.96 -16.95 0.55
N SER A 135 6.84 -17.42 0.01
CA SER A 135 6.08 -16.76 -1.06
C SER A 135 5.24 -15.60 -0.54
N PHE A 136 4.94 -14.62 -1.41
CA PHE A 136 4.04 -13.51 -1.10
C PHE A 136 2.87 -13.50 -2.08
N HIS A 137 1.66 -13.37 -1.54
CA HIS A 137 0.43 -13.37 -2.31
C HIS A 137 -0.46 -12.21 -1.84
N ALA A 138 -0.70 -11.24 -2.70
CA ALA A 138 -1.70 -10.20 -2.47
C ALA A 138 -2.92 -10.46 -3.36
N SER A 139 -4.11 -10.36 -2.78
CA SER A 139 -5.34 -10.56 -3.52
C SER A 139 -6.45 -9.62 -3.10
N THR A 140 -7.33 -9.30 -4.03
CA THR A 140 -8.61 -8.60 -3.78
C THR A 140 -9.80 -9.55 -3.84
N ALA A 141 -9.54 -10.85 -3.71
CA ALA A 141 -10.58 -11.85 -3.54
C ALA A 141 -11.36 -11.61 -2.24
N ASP A 142 -12.64 -11.95 -2.29
CA ASP A 142 -13.57 -11.87 -1.15
C ASP A 142 -13.33 -12.98 -0.14
N TYR A 143 -12.72 -14.09 -0.56
CA TYR A 143 -12.33 -15.19 0.33
C TYR A 143 -11.19 -16.02 -0.25
N VAL A 144 -10.51 -16.77 0.62
CA VAL A 144 -9.78 -17.97 0.22
C VAL A 144 -10.55 -19.22 0.58
N ARG A 145 -10.59 -20.19 -0.33
CA ARG A 145 -11.13 -21.52 -0.10
C ARG A 145 -10.00 -22.48 0.24
N LEU A 146 -10.21 -23.31 1.24
CA LEU A 146 -9.30 -24.36 1.69
C LEU A 146 -9.73 -25.69 1.07
N ASN A 147 -8.77 -26.59 0.85
CA ASN A 147 -8.98 -27.83 0.09
C ASN A 147 -9.96 -28.84 0.72
N ASP A 148 -10.34 -28.64 1.99
CA ASP A 148 -11.34 -29.45 2.68
C ASP A 148 -12.74 -28.79 2.73
N GLY A 149 -12.92 -27.71 1.96
CA GLY A 149 -14.15 -26.91 1.95
C GLY A 149 -14.19 -25.81 3.01
N GLY A 150 -13.16 -25.70 3.85
CA GLY A 150 -12.96 -24.53 4.70
C GLY A 150 -12.90 -23.24 3.87
N ARG A 151 -13.22 -22.11 4.49
CA ARG A 151 -13.27 -20.81 3.80
C ARG A 151 -12.88 -19.71 4.77
N PHE A 152 -11.98 -18.83 4.35
CA PHE A 152 -11.60 -17.64 5.12
C PHE A 152 -12.01 -16.39 4.35
N ASP A 153 -13.01 -15.68 4.89
CA ASP A 153 -13.81 -14.69 4.16
C ASP A 153 -13.57 -13.26 4.62
N ALA A 154 -13.23 -12.35 3.71
CA ALA A 154 -12.96 -10.95 3.99
C ALA A 154 -14.23 -10.08 4.02
N VAL A 155 -15.26 -10.40 3.22
CA VAL A 155 -16.49 -9.62 3.10
C VAL A 155 -17.51 -10.00 4.17
N TYR A 156 -17.60 -11.29 4.49
CA TYR A 156 -18.47 -11.87 5.51
C TYR A 156 -17.65 -12.65 6.53
N PRO A 157 -16.91 -11.98 7.43
CA PRO A 157 -16.00 -12.61 8.37
C PRO A 157 -16.60 -13.76 9.19
N ASP A 158 -17.87 -13.63 9.57
CA ASP A 158 -18.63 -14.61 10.37
C ASP A 158 -18.94 -15.90 9.61
N HIS A 159 -18.81 -15.92 8.27
CA HIS A 159 -18.97 -17.13 7.46
C HIS A 159 -17.69 -17.98 7.39
N SER A 160 -16.63 -17.59 8.11
CA SER A 160 -15.35 -18.28 8.00
C SER A 160 -15.32 -19.60 8.75
N VAL A 161 -14.80 -20.61 8.07
CA VAL A 161 -14.53 -21.94 8.60
C VAL A 161 -13.04 -22.18 8.45
N LEU A 162 -12.29 -21.99 9.54
CA LEU A 162 -10.84 -22.14 9.56
C LEU A 162 -10.46 -23.60 9.72
N THR A 163 -9.55 -24.07 8.87
CA THR A 163 -9.07 -25.45 8.91
C THR A 163 -7.56 -25.51 8.72
N VAL A 164 -7.00 -26.70 8.90
CA VAL A 164 -5.58 -26.97 8.66
C VAL A 164 -5.25 -27.18 7.18
N ALA A 165 -6.27 -27.28 6.31
CA ALA A 165 -6.08 -27.58 4.90
C ALA A 165 -5.37 -26.43 4.18
N PRO A 166 -4.62 -26.74 3.11
CA PRO A 166 -3.98 -25.70 2.29
C PRO A 166 -5.02 -24.85 1.57
N ILE A 167 -4.62 -23.63 1.18
CA ILE A 167 -5.38 -22.79 0.25
C ILE A 167 -5.49 -23.52 -1.09
N GLU A 168 -6.71 -23.59 -1.61
CA GLU A 168 -7.02 -24.17 -2.91
C GLU A 168 -7.37 -23.09 -3.93
N ALA A 169 -8.13 -22.05 -3.52
CA ALA A 169 -8.63 -21.04 -4.46
C ALA A 169 -8.81 -19.66 -3.82
N PHE A 170 -8.82 -18.64 -4.68
CA PHE A 170 -9.19 -17.26 -4.37
C PHE A 170 -10.53 -16.95 -5.03
N GLY A 171 -11.55 -16.63 -4.25
CA GLY A 171 -12.91 -16.45 -4.74
C GLY A 171 -13.37 -15.01 -4.79
N PHE A 172 -14.05 -14.67 -5.87
CA PHE A 172 -14.58 -13.35 -6.18
C PHE A 172 -16.11 -13.44 -6.31
N LEU A 173 -16.80 -12.66 -5.50
CA LEU A 173 -18.23 -12.52 -5.37
C LEU A 173 -18.73 -11.18 -5.94
N ASP A 174 -17.87 -10.16 -6.00
CA ASP A 174 -18.20 -8.87 -6.60
C ASP A 174 -18.04 -8.91 -8.14
N PRO A 175 -18.98 -8.34 -8.92
CA PRO A 175 -18.83 -8.20 -10.37
C PRO A 175 -17.75 -7.19 -10.78
N ALA A 176 -17.22 -6.38 -9.87
CA ALA A 176 -16.12 -5.44 -10.09
C ALA A 176 -15.09 -5.53 -8.93
N PRO A 177 -14.25 -6.60 -8.90
CA PRO A 177 -13.25 -6.78 -7.85
C PRO A 177 -12.31 -5.58 -7.70
N GLY A 178 -11.86 -5.31 -6.47
CA GLY A 178 -10.96 -4.18 -6.19
C GLY A 178 -9.64 -4.27 -6.97
N PRO A 179 -9.04 -3.12 -7.34
CA PRO A 179 -7.83 -3.10 -8.13
C PRO A 179 -6.57 -3.41 -7.31
N ILE A 180 -5.52 -3.88 -7.97
CA ILE A 180 -4.16 -3.93 -7.43
C ILE A 180 -3.26 -3.00 -8.24
N THR A 181 -2.63 -2.04 -7.58
CA THR A 181 -1.69 -1.11 -8.22
C THR A 181 -0.31 -1.24 -7.61
N VAL A 182 0.72 -1.31 -8.44
CA VAL A 182 2.13 -1.25 -8.04
C VAL A 182 2.76 -0.01 -8.68
N GLN A 183 3.19 0.94 -7.85
CA GLN A 183 3.66 2.24 -8.31
C GLN A 183 5.08 2.50 -7.80
N GLY A 184 6.07 2.32 -8.68
CA GLY A 184 7.46 2.72 -8.42
C GLY A 184 8.27 1.80 -7.49
N SER A 185 7.65 0.76 -6.90
CA SER A 185 8.35 -0.18 -6.01
C SER A 185 8.93 -1.38 -6.75
N VAL A 186 9.89 -2.02 -6.08
CA VAL A 186 10.37 -3.36 -6.41
C VAL A 186 9.76 -4.33 -5.42
N LEU A 187 8.79 -5.14 -5.86
CA LEU A 187 8.25 -6.23 -5.08
C LEU A 187 9.03 -7.50 -5.44
N GLN A 188 9.78 -8.01 -4.46
CA GLN A 188 10.66 -9.15 -4.64
C GLN A 188 10.41 -10.21 -3.58
N VAL A 189 10.45 -11.46 -4.00
CA VAL A 189 10.49 -12.64 -3.12
C VAL A 189 11.84 -13.38 -3.27
N PRO A 190 12.21 -14.26 -2.33
CA PRO A 190 13.42 -15.07 -2.43
C PRO A 190 13.42 -16.01 -3.65
N GLU A 191 14.60 -16.58 -3.94
CA GLU A 191 14.76 -17.54 -5.03
C GLU A 191 13.84 -18.77 -4.85
N GLY A 192 13.22 -19.22 -5.94
CA GLY A 192 12.30 -20.34 -5.96
C GLY A 192 10.90 -20.04 -5.40
N GLN A 193 10.67 -18.84 -4.86
CA GLN A 193 9.39 -18.47 -4.25
C GLN A 193 8.43 -17.83 -5.26
N THR A 194 7.15 -17.78 -4.89
CA THR A 194 6.08 -17.21 -5.71
C THR A 194 5.75 -15.79 -5.26
N LEU A 195 5.57 -14.90 -6.23
CA LEU A 195 4.93 -13.60 -6.07
C LEU A 195 3.59 -13.64 -6.82
N SER A 196 2.47 -13.54 -6.10
CA SER A 196 1.13 -13.47 -6.70
C SER A 196 0.47 -12.12 -6.48
N LEU A 197 -0.09 -11.55 -7.55
CA LEU A 197 -1.01 -10.41 -7.51
C LEU A 197 -2.31 -10.80 -8.24
N LEU A 198 -3.36 -11.09 -7.49
CA LEU A 198 -4.61 -11.68 -8.00
C LEU A 198 -5.80 -10.82 -7.63
N GLY A 199 -6.41 -10.11 -8.58
CA GLY A 199 -7.48 -9.18 -8.23
C GLY A 199 -8.26 -8.66 -9.41
N GLY A 200 -8.86 -7.48 -9.22
CA GLY A 200 -9.50 -6.69 -10.27
C GLY A 200 -8.50 -6.18 -11.32
N ASP A 201 -8.68 -4.94 -11.76
CA ASP A 201 -7.68 -4.30 -12.61
C ASP A 201 -6.29 -4.31 -11.95
N LEU A 202 -5.28 -4.74 -12.71
CA LEU A 202 -3.89 -4.83 -12.26
C LEU A 202 -3.03 -3.85 -13.05
N THR A 203 -2.48 -2.86 -12.34
CA THR A 203 -1.67 -1.80 -12.92
C THR A 203 -0.29 -1.76 -12.30
N VAL A 204 0.77 -1.78 -13.11
CA VAL A 204 2.16 -1.58 -12.68
C VAL A 204 2.73 -0.36 -13.39
N VAL A 205 3.06 0.69 -12.63
CA VAL A 205 3.62 1.95 -13.14
C VAL A 205 5.00 2.14 -12.55
N ASN A 206 6.03 2.09 -13.38
CA ASN A 206 7.44 2.20 -12.96
C ASN A 206 7.84 1.21 -11.86
N GLY A 207 7.07 0.13 -11.66
CA GLY A 207 7.34 -0.91 -10.69
C GLY A 207 8.08 -2.09 -11.30
N THR A 208 8.72 -2.89 -10.45
CA THR A 208 9.36 -4.16 -10.82
C THR A 208 8.78 -5.27 -9.95
N LEU A 209 8.36 -6.37 -10.58
CA LEU A 209 7.94 -7.59 -9.91
C LEU A 209 9.02 -8.65 -10.15
N TYR A 210 9.60 -9.21 -9.10
CA TYR A 210 10.76 -10.07 -9.22
C TYR A 210 10.66 -11.34 -8.35
N ALA A 211 10.66 -12.49 -9.02
CA ALA A 211 10.59 -13.82 -8.40
C ALA A 211 11.65 -14.74 -9.04
N PRO A 212 12.93 -14.61 -8.66
CA PRO A 212 14.04 -15.33 -9.31
C PRO A 212 13.88 -16.84 -9.15
N ALA A 213 14.04 -17.59 -10.25
CA ALA A 213 13.83 -19.06 -10.32
C ALA A 213 12.49 -19.56 -9.71
N GLY A 214 11.55 -18.65 -9.48
CA GLY A 214 10.27 -18.89 -8.85
C GLY A 214 9.14 -18.62 -9.83
N ARG A 215 8.01 -18.12 -9.31
CA ARG A 215 6.81 -17.85 -10.12
C ARG A 215 6.29 -16.45 -9.92
N LEU A 216 5.91 -15.81 -11.01
CA LEU A 216 5.13 -14.58 -11.00
C LEU A 216 3.72 -14.90 -11.48
N ASN A 217 2.75 -14.84 -10.57
CA ASN A 217 1.36 -15.18 -10.83
C ASN A 217 0.53 -13.89 -10.85
N LEU A 218 0.09 -13.48 -12.03
CA LEU A 218 -0.68 -12.25 -12.22
C LEU A 218 -2.03 -12.60 -12.84
N ALA A 219 -3.11 -12.11 -12.23
CA ALA A 219 -4.44 -12.25 -12.78
C ALA A 219 -5.26 -10.99 -12.49
N ALA A 220 -5.88 -10.48 -13.56
CA ALA A 220 -6.87 -9.41 -13.50
C ALA A 220 -8.22 -9.99 -13.93
N VAL A 221 -9.20 -9.95 -13.03
CA VAL A 221 -10.54 -10.50 -13.24
C VAL A 221 -11.59 -9.40 -13.09
N GLY A 222 -12.67 -9.48 -13.85
CA GLY A 222 -13.67 -8.41 -13.93
C GLY A 222 -15.09 -8.90 -13.67
N SER A 223 -15.24 -10.03 -12.97
CA SER A 223 -16.52 -10.59 -12.61
C SER A 223 -16.39 -11.58 -11.46
N VAL A 224 -17.50 -12.18 -11.06
CA VAL A 224 -17.52 -13.32 -10.13
C VAL A 224 -16.80 -14.54 -10.71
N GLY A 225 -16.16 -15.34 -9.84
CA GLY A 225 -15.41 -16.53 -10.22
C GLY A 225 -14.39 -16.95 -9.17
N GLU A 226 -13.61 -17.99 -9.45
CA GLU A 226 -12.48 -18.43 -8.62
C GLU A 226 -11.20 -18.53 -9.43
N ILE A 227 -10.09 -18.10 -8.83
CA ILE A 227 -8.73 -18.34 -9.32
C ILE A 227 -8.15 -19.51 -8.55
N VAL A 228 -7.78 -20.58 -9.25
CA VAL A 228 -7.16 -21.78 -8.67
C VAL A 228 -5.68 -21.82 -9.08
N PRO A 229 -4.74 -21.60 -8.16
CA PRO A 229 -3.32 -21.79 -8.44
C PRO A 229 -3.01 -23.28 -8.65
N THR A 230 -2.24 -23.59 -9.68
CA THR A 230 -1.83 -24.97 -10.01
C THR A 230 -0.33 -25.08 -10.21
N ALA A 231 0.16 -26.31 -10.36
CA ALA A 231 1.54 -26.54 -10.72
C ALA A 231 1.91 -25.96 -12.10
N GLN A 232 0.93 -25.69 -12.97
CA GLN A 232 1.14 -25.20 -14.34
C GLN A 232 0.86 -23.70 -14.49
N GLY A 233 0.22 -23.05 -13.51
CA GLY A 233 -0.10 -21.63 -13.57
C GLY A 233 -1.34 -21.28 -12.76
N LEU A 234 -2.25 -20.52 -13.37
CA LEU A 234 -3.52 -20.12 -12.78
C LEU A 234 -4.67 -20.64 -13.65
N GLU A 235 -5.64 -21.30 -13.04
CA GLU A 235 -6.91 -21.61 -13.67
C GLU A 235 -7.96 -20.58 -13.25
N LEU A 236 -8.55 -19.91 -14.24
CA LEU A 236 -9.61 -18.92 -14.04
C LEU A 236 -10.97 -19.60 -14.27
N ARG A 237 -11.74 -19.82 -13.21
CA ARG A 237 -12.99 -20.59 -13.26
C ARG A 237 -14.20 -19.66 -13.03
N GLY A 238 -15.17 -19.71 -13.94
CA GLY A 238 -16.45 -19.02 -13.78
C GLY A 238 -16.47 -17.54 -14.13
N PHE A 239 -15.34 -16.93 -14.49
CA PHE A 239 -15.29 -15.52 -14.88
C PHE A 239 -15.98 -15.29 -16.23
N GLY A 240 -16.99 -14.41 -16.23
CA GLY A 240 -17.62 -13.89 -17.44
C GLY A 240 -16.85 -12.72 -18.06
N GLN A 241 -16.03 -12.03 -17.27
CA GLN A 241 -15.18 -10.93 -17.71
C GLN A 241 -13.81 -10.97 -17.03
N LEU A 242 -12.78 -10.58 -17.78
CA LEU A 242 -11.45 -10.37 -17.23
C LEU A 242 -11.23 -8.88 -16.95
N GLY A 243 -10.35 -8.59 -16.00
CA GLY A 243 -9.91 -7.25 -15.68
C GLY A 243 -8.82 -6.78 -16.64
N THR A 244 -8.46 -5.51 -16.51
CA THR A 244 -7.42 -4.88 -17.30
C THR A 244 -6.05 -5.13 -16.67
N PHE A 245 -5.06 -5.46 -17.51
CA PHE A 245 -3.67 -5.51 -17.10
C PHE A 245 -2.87 -4.43 -17.82
N ALA A 246 -2.24 -3.53 -17.06
CA ALA A 246 -1.47 -2.41 -17.61
C ALA A 246 -0.05 -2.37 -17.02
N LEU A 247 0.96 -2.39 -17.89
CA LEU A 247 2.37 -2.19 -17.54
C LEU A 247 2.85 -0.89 -18.19
N THR A 248 3.20 0.11 -17.36
CA THR A 248 3.72 1.39 -17.84
C THR A 248 5.12 1.62 -17.29
N HIS A 249 6.06 1.93 -18.18
CA HIS A 249 7.39 2.39 -17.80
C HIS A 249 7.64 3.76 -18.45
N THR A 250 7.75 4.79 -17.63
CA THR A 250 8.14 6.12 -18.09
C THR A 250 9.65 6.11 -18.30
N ALA A 251 10.09 6.00 -19.56
CA ALA A 251 11.49 6.20 -19.88
C ALA A 251 11.93 7.61 -19.41
N GLU A 252 12.91 7.69 -18.52
CA GLU A 252 13.61 8.96 -18.28
C GLU A 252 14.22 9.38 -19.62
N ARG A 253 13.70 10.47 -20.22
CA ARG A 253 14.38 11.06 -21.38
C ARG A 253 15.80 11.41 -20.93
N PRO A 254 16.86 10.94 -21.61
CA PRO A 254 18.21 11.34 -21.26
C PRO A 254 18.26 12.86 -21.29
N ARG A 255 18.65 13.48 -20.16
CA ARG A 255 18.92 14.92 -20.13
C ARG A 255 19.98 15.17 -21.22
N PRO A 256 19.73 16.04 -22.21
CA PRO A 256 20.75 16.35 -23.20
C PRO A 256 21.97 16.87 -22.44
N THR A 257 23.05 16.09 -22.47
CA THR A 257 24.32 16.54 -21.93
C THR A 257 24.86 17.54 -22.95
N VAL A 258 24.66 18.83 -22.69
CA VAL A 258 25.27 19.88 -23.50
C VAL A 258 26.74 19.95 -23.10
N ASN A 259 27.60 19.26 -23.86
CA ASN A 259 29.04 19.48 -23.81
C ASN A 259 29.35 20.81 -24.49
N LEU A 260 29.43 21.90 -23.70
CA LEU A 260 30.11 23.11 -24.14
C LEU A 260 31.61 22.82 -24.08
N GLY A 261 32.19 22.36 -25.20
CA GLY A 261 33.63 22.31 -25.34
C GLY A 261 34.19 23.70 -25.17
N VAL A 262 34.85 23.97 -24.05
CA VAL A 262 35.71 25.15 -23.94
C VAL A 262 36.96 24.89 -24.79
N PRO A 263 37.33 25.79 -25.72
CA PRO A 263 38.62 25.69 -26.38
C PRO A 263 39.72 25.72 -25.32
N TYR A 264 40.62 24.74 -25.38
CA TYR A 264 41.89 24.81 -24.67
C TYR A 264 42.67 26.00 -25.23
N ASP A 265 42.75 27.08 -24.47
CA ASP A 265 43.65 28.20 -24.75
C ASP A 265 44.77 28.17 -23.70
N PRO A 266 46.02 27.84 -24.07
CA PRO A 266 47.13 27.85 -23.12
C PRO A 266 47.54 29.31 -22.87
N VAL A 267 46.98 29.92 -21.82
CA VAL A 267 47.35 31.28 -21.43
C VAL A 267 48.76 31.31 -20.84
N VAL A 268 49.64 31.96 -21.61
CA VAL A 268 50.88 32.62 -21.24
C VAL A 268 50.71 33.46 -19.96
N TRP A 269 51.73 33.45 -19.10
CA TRP A 269 51.88 34.19 -17.85
C TRP A 269 51.21 35.58 -17.81
N GLY A 270 50.36 35.78 -16.80
CA GLY A 270 49.78 37.07 -16.46
C GLY A 270 50.76 38.01 -15.77
N VAL A 271 50.87 39.23 -16.30
CA VAL A 271 51.27 40.44 -15.58
C VAL A 271 50.36 41.59 -16.08
N LEU A 272 49.87 42.40 -15.12
CA LEU A 272 49.20 43.73 -15.22
C LEU A 272 47.65 43.82 -15.21
N GLN A 273 47.19 44.21 -14.01
CA GLN A 273 46.41 45.42 -13.64
C GLN A 273 45.02 45.74 -14.25
N ARG A 274 44.06 45.82 -13.31
CA ARG A 274 42.92 46.77 -13.13
C ARG A 274 42.14 47.26 -14.37
N HIS A 275 40.82 47.02 -14.42
CA HIS A 275 39.74 47.95 -14.02
C HIS A 275 38.35 47.45 -14.46
N ARG A 276 37.34 47.93 -13.73
CA ARG A 276 35.87 47.79 -13.87
C ARG A 276 35.33 47.71 -15.32
N ALA A 277 34.26 46.92 -15.54
CA ALA A 277 32.87 47.41 -15.65
C ALA A 277 31.92 46.43 -16.38
N THR A 278 30.76 46.19 -15.76
CA THR A 278 29.40 46.04 -16.34
C THR A 278 29.18 45.36 -17.70
N GLY A 279 28.34 44.32 -17.69
CA GLY A 279 27.07 44.36 -18.43
C GLY A 279 26.83 43.36 -19.58
N ARG A 280 25.65 42.73 -19.48
CA ARG A 280 24.64 42.49 -20.53
C ARG A 280 24.62 41.11 -21.22
N LEU A 281 23.58 40.37 -20.84
CA LEU A 281 22.99 39.23 -21.55
C LEU A 281 22.42 39.66 -22.91
N ALA A 282 22.74 38.92 -23.98
CA ALA A 282 21.91 38.78 -25.20
C ALA A 282 22.43 37.63 -26.09
N GLY A 283 21.51 36.80 -26.60
CA GLY A 283 21.77 35.77 -27.63
C GLY A 283 20.77 34.62 -27.55
N ARG A 284 19.54 34.80 -28.05
CA ARG A 284 19.06 34.61 -29.45
C ARG A 284 18.90 33.13 -29.82
N VAL A 285 17.64 32.68 -29.78
CA VAL A 285 17.13 31.43 -30.36
C VAL A 285 17.20 31.51 -31.88
N VAL A 286 17.73 30.47 -32.53
CA VAL A 286 17.58 30.23 -33.97
C VAL A 286 16.97 28.84 -34.15
N SER A 287 15.83 28.82 -34.81
CA SER A 287 15.10 27.64 -35.26
C SER A 287 15.88 26.91 -36.37
N ALA A 288 15.93 25.59 -36.32
CA ALA A 288 16.42 24.74 -37.40
C ALA A 288 15.23 24.08 -38.11
N HIS A 289 15.32 24.00 -39.44
CA HIS A 289 14.37 23.36 -40.35
C HIS A 289 14.15 21.88 -40.04
#